data_AF-A0A328YVZ1-F1
#
_entry.id   AF-A0A328YVZ1-F1
#
_cell.length_a   1.000
_cell.length_b   1.000
_cell.length_c   1.000
_cell.angle_alpha   90.00
_cell.angle_beta   90.00
_cell.angle_gamma   90.00
#
_symmetry.space_group_name_H-M   'P 1'
#
loop_
_entity.id
_entity.type
_entity.pdbx_description
1 polymer ?
#
loop_
_entity_poly.entity_id
_entity_poly.type
_entity_poly.pdbx_seq_one_letter_code
_entity_poly.pdbx_strand_id
1 'polypeptide(L)'
;MNQTTLIPDTIELIEQFILASENIDTLKIEELLDEDGAYEIEDETLEVNETSKPEFLKWYTTKLKTTKITDVIYDQCIGCSFGKNIVILNHGTFPIIPQEFTDKTKAGLMLDSHNGKIHRIQFCFSFLKTENKAVCECVGEELVKYIKKGFSEEEAVVMYDANPNSQYSYITKKINDNFC
;
A
#
# COMPACT_ATOMS: atom_id res chain seq x y z
N MET A 1 -11.05 44.28 0.47
CA MET A 1 -11.25 43.21 1.47
C MET A 1 -10.26 42.12 1.12
N ASN A 2 -9.19 41.95 1.91
CA ASN A 2 -8.25 40.86 1.70
C ASN A 2 -8.91 39.59 2.23
N GLN A 3 -9.45 38.76 1.32
CA GLN A 3 -9.80 37.38 1.67
C GLN A 3 -8.49 36.71 2.07
N THR A 4 -8.34 36.43 3.36
CA THR A 4 -7.24 35.61 3.85
C THR A 4 -7.60 34.19 3.48
N THR A 5 -7.06 33.70 2.36
CA THR A 5 -7.24 32.32 1.94
C THR A 5 -6.54 31.44 2.97
N LEU A 6 -7.31 30.73 3.79
CA LEU A 6 -6.78 29.69 4.66
C LEU A 6 -6.23 28.59 3.76
N ILE A 7 -4.92 28.36 3.85
CA ILE A 7 -4.26 27.25 3.16
C ILE A 7 -4.48 26.01 4.03
N PRO A 8 -5.14 24.95 3.52
CA PRO A 8 -5.32 23.71 4.25
C PRO A 8 -3.97 23.15 4.71
N ASP A 9 -3.93 22.60 5.92
CA ASP A 9 -2.75 21.88 6.39
C ASP A 9 -2.68 20.46 5.80
N THR A 10 -1.55 19.79 6.00
CA THR A 10 -1.31 18.44 5.45
C THR A 10 -2.34 17.43 5.92
N ILE A 11 -2.79 17.52 7.17
CA ILE A 11 -3.73 16.54 7.75
C ILE A 11 -5.09 16.72 7.10
N GLU A 12 -5.57 17.96 6.95
CA GLU A 12 -6.83 18.26 6.28
C GLU A 12 -6.82 17.77 4.82
N LEU A 13 -5.71 17.96 4.09
CA LEU A 13 -5.57 17.48 2.72
C LEU A 13 -5.58 15.95 2.62
N ILE A 14 -4.93 15.28 3.58
CA ILE A 14 -4.95 13.82 3.68
C ILE A 14 -6.38 13.31 3.89
N GLU A 15 -7.12 13.90 4.83
CA GLU A 15 -8.51 13.53 5.10
C GLU A 15 -9.40 13.73 3.86
N GLN A 16 -9.24 14.84 3.14
CA GLN A 16 -9.96 15.08 1.88
C GLN A 16 -9.59 14.07 0.79
N PHE A 17 -8.31 13.69 0.69
CA PHE A 17 -7.84 12.69 -0.29
C PHE A 17 -8.41 11.31 -0.01
N ILE A 18 -8.46 10.92 1.28
CA ILE A 18 -9.06 9.66 1.71
C ILE A 18 -10.55 9.65 1.41
N LEU A 19 -11.29 10.70 1.80
CA LEU A 19 -12.72 10.79 1.55
C LEU A 19 -13.03 10.74 0.05
N ALA A 20 -12.23 11.42 -0.78
CA ALA A 20 -12.36 11.36 -2.23
C ALA A 20 -12.06 9.95 -2.77
N SER A 21 -11.06 9.26 -2.21
CA SER A 21 -10.73 7.86 -2.56
C SER A 21 -11.86 6.89 -2.19
N GLU A 22 -12.46 7.03 -1.00
CA GLU A 22 -13.58 6.20 -0.54
C GLU A 22 -14.82 6.34 -1.44
N ASN A 23 -15.05 7.54 -1.98
CA ASN A 23 -16.18 7.86 -2.84
C ASN A 23 -15.87 7.77 -4.34
N ILE A 24 -14.63 7.44 -4.72
CA ILE A 24 -14.15 7.43 -6.11
C ILE A 24 -14.40 8.79 -6.79
N ASP A 25 -14.24 9.89 -6.04
CA ASP A 25 -14.35 11.25 -6.55
C ASP A 25 -13.03 11.66 -7.23
N THR A 26 -12.89 11.23 -8.48
CA THR A 26 -11.67 11.42 -9.26
C THR A 26 -11.34 12.90 -9.49
N LEU A 27 -12.38 13.75 -9.59
CA LEU A 27 -12.22 15.19 -9.76
C LEU A 27 -11.66 15.82 -8.49
N LYS A 28 -12.20 15.43 -7.32
CA LYS A 28 -11.67 15.92 -6.05
C LYS A 28 -10.24 15.45 -5.79
N ILE A 29 -9.90 14.20 -6.16
CA ILE A 29 -8.51 13.72 -6.10
C ILE A 29 -7.63 14.60 -6.97
N GLU A 30 -7.99 14.82 -8.24
CA GLU A 30 -7.25 15.69 -9.16
C GLU A 30 -7.06 17.11 -8.61
N GLU A 31 -8.11 17.69 -8.02
CA GLU A 31 -8.03 19.02 -7.39
C GLU A 31 -7.07 19.04 -6.20
N LEU A 32 -6.89 17.96 -5.46
CA LEU A 32 -6.02 17.95 -4.27
C LEU A 32 -4.53 17.86 -4.62
N LEU A 33 -4.19 17.33 -5.80
CA LEU A 33 -2.82 17.10 -6.24
C LEU A 33 -2.20 18.35 -6.87
N ASP A 34 -0.92 18.60 -6.55
CA ASP A 34 -0.11 19.62 -7.19
C ASP A 34 0.17 19.24 -8.65
N GLU A 35 0.12 20.23 -9.55
CA GLU A 35 0.37 20.03 -10.98
C GLU A 35 1.79 19.52 -11.24
N ASP A 36 2.77 20.08 -10.52
CA ASP A 36 4.19 19.76 -10.65
C ASP A 36 4.68 18.79 -9.55
N GLY A 37 3.75 18.08 -8.91
CA GLY A 37 4.03 17.12 -7.85
C GLY A 37 4.68 15.81 -8.35
N ALA A 38 5.21 15.05 -7.40
CA ALA A 38 5.92 13.78 -7.61
C ALA A 38 5.19 12.64 -6.90
N TYR A 39 4.76 11.62 -7.65
CA TYR A 39 3.90 10.56 -7.12
C TYR A 39 4.43 9.18 -7.45
N GLU A 40 4.44 8.26 -6.52
CA GLU A 40 4.84 6.88 -6.79
C GLU A 40 3.65 6.02 -7.27
N ILE A 41 3.92 5.20 -8.28
CA ILE A 41 3.00 4.16 -8.78
C ILE A 41 3.73 2.81 -8.85
N GLU A 42 2.97 1.74 -8.92
CA GLU A 42 3.45 0.42 -9.37
C GLU A 42 3.16 0.28 -10.86
N ASP A 43 4.21 0.14 -11.68
CA ASP A 43 4.08 0.06 -13.13
C ASP A 43 3.71 -1.35 -13.64
N GLU A 44 3.69 -1.53 -14.96
CA GLU A 44 3.35 -2.81 -15.59
C GLU A 44 4.37 -3.93 -15.31
N THR A 45 5.59 -3.58 -14.91
CA THR A 45 6.63 -4.52 -14.47
C THR A 45 6.59 -4.79 -12.97
N LEU A 46 5.62 -4.20 -12.26
CA LEU A 46 5.43 -4.28 -10.81
C LEU A 46 6.53 -3.57 -10.01
N GLU A 47 7.27 -2.67 -10.66
CA GLU A 47 8.26 -1.82 -9.99
C GLU A 47 7.63 -0.52 -9.51
N VAL A 48 8.10 -0.05 -8.35
CA VAL A 48 7.70 1.23 -7.79
C VAL A 48 8.53 2.35 -8.40
N ASN A 49 7.88 3.27 -9.10
CA ASN A 49 8.53 4.36 -9.81
C ASN A 49 7.82 5.70 -9.56
N GLU A 50 8.58 6.79 -9.50
CA GLU A 50 8.05 8.16 -9.42
C GLU A 50 7.51 8.60 -10.79
N THR A 51 6.37 9.31 -10.78
CA THR A 51 5.67 9.77 -11.98
C THR A 51 4.97 11.12 -11.76
N SER A 52 4.40 11.63 -12.85
CA SER A 52 3.65 12.88 -12.92
C SER A 52 2.19 12.73 -12.45
N LYS A 53 1.52 13.86 -12.16
CA LYS A 53 0.09 13.89 -11.78
C LYS A 53 -0.83 13.14 -12.76
N PRO A 54 -0.77 13.34 -14.10
CA PRO A 54 -1.67 12.65 -15.03
C PRO A 54 -1.52 11.12 -15.01
N GLU A 55 -0.28 10.63 -14.96
CA GLU A 55 0.01 9.18 -14.89
C GLU A 55 -0.47 8.59 -13.56
N PHE A 56 -0.18 9.27 -12.45
CA PHE A 56 -0.68 8.86 -11.13
C PHE A 56 -2.21 8.82 -11.09
N LEU A 57 -2.90 9.85 -11.57
CA LEU A 57 -4.37 9.88 -11.60
C LEU A 57 -4.94 8.74 -12.43
N LYS A 58 -4.38 8.49 -13.62
CA LYS A 58 -4.80 7.38 -14.47
C LYS A 58 -4.65 6.04 -13.75
N TRP A 59 -3.49 5.79 -13.13
CA TRP A 59 -3.21 4.55 -12.41
C TRP A 59 -4.09 4.39 -11.16
N TYR A 60 -4.10 5.39 -10.28
CA TYR A 60 -4.79 5.34 -8.99
C TYR A 60 -6.31 5.23 -9.16
N THR A 61 -6.89 6.01 -10.07
CA THR A 61 -8.34 5.94 -10.35
C THR A 61 -8.74 4.62 -11.01
N THR A 62 -7.85 3.99 -11.78
CA THR A 62 -8.08 2.64 -12.31
C THR A 62 -8.11 1.61 -11.18
N LYS A 63 -7.20 1.70 -10.20
CA LYS A 63 -7.19 0.83 -9.01
C LYS A 63 -8.45 1.04 -8.14
N LEU A 64 -8.90 2.29 -7.97
CA LEU A 64 -10.13 2.59 -7.22
C LEU A 64 -11.40 2.02 -7.88
N LYS A 65 -11.44 1.86 -9.21
CA LYS A 65 -12.57 1.23 -9.91
C LYS A 65 -12.69 -0.27 -9.63
N THR A 66 -11.59 -0.94 -9.31
CA THR A 66 -11.57 -2.38 -9.05
C THR A 66 -11.56 -2.72 -7.56
N THR A 67 -11.19 -1.76 -6.71
CA THR A 67 -11.06 -1.97 -5.26
C THR A 67 -11.73 -0.86 -4.48
N LYS A 68 -12.74 -1.21 -3.68
CA LYS A 68 -13.38 -0.28 -2.74
C LYS A 68 -12.50 -0.11 -1.51
N ILE A 69 -12.35 1.12 -1.04
CA ILE A 69 -11.74 1.42 0.26
C ILE A 69 -12.78 1.21 1.36
N THR A 70 -12.45 0.38 2.35
CA THR A 70 -13.34 0.04 3.48
C THR A 70 -12.67 0.20 4.84
N ASP A 71 -11.35 0.37 4.87
CA ASP A 71 -10.55 0.53 6.08
C ASP A 71 -9.45 1.56 5.85
N VAL A 72 -9.24 2.41 6.85
CA VAL A 72 -8.26 3.50 6.84
C VAL A 72 -7.57 3.53 8.21
N ILE A 73 -6.25 3.38 8.22
CA ILE A 73 -5.41 3.46 9.41
C ILE A 73 -4.42 4.61 9.24
N TYR A 74 -4.36 5.49 10.23
CA TYR A 74 -3.37 6.56 10.30
C TYR A 74 -2.15 6.14 11.12
N ASP A 75 -0.97 6.31 10.54
CA ASP A 75 0.30 5.96 11.17
C ASP A 75 1.37 7.00 10.85
N GLN A 76 2.60 6.74 11.30
CA GLN A 76 3.76 7.58 11.03
C GLN A 76 4.92 6.74 10.54
N CYS A 77 5.73 7.32 9.66
CA CYS A 77 6.93 6.67 9.16
C CYS A 77 7.97 6.53 10.28
N ILE A 78 8.64 5.37 10.34
CA ILE A 78 9.84 5.17 11.17
C ILE A 78 11.10 4.86 10.33
N GLY A 79 10.97 4.88 9.01
CA GLY A 79 12.05 4.60 8.08
C GLY A 79 12.60 5.88 7.45
N CYS A 80 12.41 6.01 6.13
CA CYS A 80 13.04 7.04 5.31
C CYS A 80 12.68 8.49 5.69
N SER A 81 11.49 8.72 6.26
CA SER A 81 11.00 10.08 6.58
C SER A 81 10.33 10.11 7.96
N PHE A 82 11.12 9.88 9.01
CA PHE A 82 10.64 9.72 10.38
C PHE A 82 9.58 10.75 10.80
N GLY A 83 8.45 10.27 11.33
CA GLY A 83 7.35 11.08 11.85
C GLY A 83 6.36 11.62 10.82
N LYS A 84 6.63 11.50 9.50
CA LYS A 84 5.68 11.88 8.45
C LYS A 84 4.42 11.02 8.50
N ASN A 85 3.28 11.65 8.21
CA ASN A 85 1.98 11.00 8.22
C ASN A 85 1.89 9.94 7.12
N ILE A 86 1.37 8.77 7.49
CA ILE A 86 1.10 7.66 6.60
C ILE A 86 -0.37 7.29 6.73
N VAL A 87 -0.97 6.98 5.58
CA VAL A 87 -2.29 6.37 5.51
C VAL A 87 -2.13 4.95 4.99
N ILE A 88 -2.66 3.98 5.72
CA ILE A 88 -2.69 2.58 5.33
C ILE A 88 -4.13 2.25 4.95
N LEU A 89 -4.36 1.90 3.69
CA LEU A 89 -5.68 1.63 3.13
C LEU A 89 -5.92 0.13 3.02
N ASN A 90 -7.13 -0.32 3.37
CA ASN A 90 -7.53 -1.73 3.31
C ASN A 90 -6.49 -2.65 3.99
N HIS A 91 -6.12 -2.33 5.23
CA HIS A 91 -5.08 -3.03 5.98
C HIS A 91 -3.71 -3.14 5.26
N GLY A 92 -3.43 -2.23 4.32
CA GLY A 92 -2.18 -2.15 3.58
C GLY A 92 -2.14 -2.96 2.29
N THR A 93 -3.29 -3.44 1.82
CA THR A 93 -3.42 -4.23 0.57
C THR A 93 -3.83 -3.38 -0.62
N PHE A 94 -3.94 -2.06 -0.44
CA PHE A 94 -4.25 -1.11 -1.50
C PHE A 94 -3.29 0.09 -1.42
N PRO A 95 -2.80 0.62 -2.57
CA PRO A 95 -3.09 0.21 -3.96
C PRO A 95 -2.19 -0.91 -4.52
N ILE A 96 -1.20 -1.35 -3.73
CA ILE A 96 -0.24 -2.40 -4.10
C ILE A 96 -0.31 -3.56 -3.11
N ILE A 97 0.06 -4.74 -3.60
CA ILE A 97 0.18 -5.97 -2.80
C ILE A 97 1.59 -6.53 -3.00
N PRO A 98 2.13 -7.32 -2.04
CA PRO A 98 3.44 -7.92 -2.21
C PRO A 98 3.47 -8.86 -3.42
N GLN A 99 4.60 -8.86 -4.12
CA GLN A 99 4.85 -9.70 -5.30
C GLN A 99 5.89 -10.78 -5.01
N GLU A 100 6.85 -10.47 -4.13
CA GLU A 100 7.97 -11.31 -3.78
C GLU A 100 7.94 -11.79 -2.33
N PHE A 101 8.67 -12.87 -2.05
CA PHE A 101 8.71 -13.47 -0.72
C PHE A 101 9.35 -12.57 0.35
N THR A 102 10.22 -11.65 -0.08
CA THR A 102 10.89 -10.68 0.78
C THR A 102 10.08 -9.40 0.99
N ASP A 103 9.01 -9.21 0.24
CA ASP A 103 8.21 -7.98 0.30
C ASP A 103 7.49 -7.85 1.63
N LYS A 104 7.28 -6.60 2.03
CA LYS A 104 6.43 -6.28 3.17
C LYS A 104 4.95 -6.50 2.83
N THR A 105 4.23 -7.02 3.80
CA THR A 105 2.83 -7.43 3.65
C THR A 105 1.84 -6.28 3.54
N LYS A 106 2.25 -5.07 3.94
CA LYS A 106 1.44 -3.86 3.92
C LYS A 106 2.20 -2.72 3.25
N ALA A 107 1.52 -1.95 2.42
CA ALA A 107 1.98 -0.67 1.93
C ALA A 107 1.13 0.46 2.54
N GLY A 108 1.79 1.55 2.94
CA GLY A 108 1.14 2.80 3.32
C GLY A 108 1.48 3.90 2.31
N LEU A 109 0.59 4.88 2.18
CA LEU A 109 0.82 6.10 1.42
C LEU A 109 1.32 7.17 2.37
N MET A 110 2.53 7.65 2.14
CA MET A 110 3.07 8.85 2.80
C MET A 110 2.73 10.05 1.92
N LEU A 111 1.91 10.96 2.44
CA LEU A 111 1.48 12.14 1.72
C LEU A 111 2.16 13.38 2.33
N ASP A 112 2.72 14.21 1.46
CA ASP A 112 3.30 15.49 1.85
C ASP A 112 2.66 16.61 1.04
N SER A 113 2.42 17.74 1.70
CA SER A 113 1.72 18.87 1.10
C SER A 113 2.55 20.14 1.08
N HIS A 114 2.43 20.92 0.02
CA HIS A 114 3.03 22.23 -0.12
C HIS A 114 2.00 23.18 -0.72
N ASN A 115 1.93 24.43 -0.22
CA ASN A 115 1.02 25.47 -0.70
C ASN A 115 -0.46 25.03 -0.84
N GLY A 116 -0.96 24.17 0.06
CA GLY A 116 -2.36 23.73 0.06
C GLY A 116 -2.69 22.65 -0.96
N LYS A 117 -1.68 22.01 -1.56
CA LYS A 117 -1.81 20.84 -2.44
C LYS A 117 -0.94 19.71 -1.94
N ILE A 118 -1.33 18.47 -2.23
CA ILE A 118 -0.48 17.30 -2.03
C ILE A 118 0.54 17.32 -3.16
N HIS A 119 1.80 17.62 -2.83
CA HIS A 119 2.90 17.70 -3.80
C HIS A 119 3.62 16.36 -3.96
N ARG A 120 3.45 15.46 -2.98
CA ARG A 120 4.11 14.16 -2.99
C ARG A 120 3.27 13.05 -2.38
N ILE A 121 3.25 11.91 -3.05
CA ILE A 121 2.72 10.64 -2.52
C ILE A 121 3.77 9.57 -2.77
N GLN A 122 4.23 8.91 -1.70
CA GLN A 122 5.22 7.83 -1.78
C GLN A 122 4.75 6.61 -1.00
N PHE A 123 5.18 5.43 -1.41
CA PHE A 123 4.98 4.22 -0.61
C PHE A 123 5.90 4.22 0.61
N CYS A 124 5.33 3.76 1.72
CA CYS A 124 6.07 3.48 2.93
C CYS A 124 5.75 2.08 3.42
N PHE A 125 6.76 1.39 3.94
CA PHE A 125 6.67 0.02 4.43
C PHE A 125 7.12 -0.10 5.90
N SER A 126 7.43 1.02 6.56
CA SER A 126 7.95 1.05 7.93
C SER A 126 7.11 2.02 8.77
N PHE A 127 6.29 1.46 9.65
CA PHE A 127 5.27 2.20 10.41
C PHE A 127 5.58 2.21 11.90
N LEU A 128 5.17 3.28 12.58
CA LEU A 128 5.41 3.46 14.01
C LEU A 128 4.55 2.53 14.87
N LYS A 129 3.27 2.39 14.53
CA LYS A 129 2.29 1.63 15.32
C LYS A 129 1.92 0.30 14.68
N THR A 130 1.82 0.27 13.37
CA THR A 130 1.34 -0.89 12.60
C THR A 130 2.49 -1.86 12.33
N GLU A 131 2.33 -3.11 12.75
CA GLU A 131 3.29 -4.16 12.42
C GLU A 131 3.26 -4.48 10.91
N ASN A 132 4.44 -4.55 10.31
CA ASN A 132 4.62 -4.90 8.91
C ASN A 132 5.71 -5.98 8.73
N LYS A 133 5.25 -7.22 8.68
CA LYS A 133 6.09 -8.40 8.44
C LYS A 133 6.37 -8.56 6.95
N ALA A 134 7.47 -9.24 6.62
CA ALA A 134 7.70 -9.76 5.29
C ALA A 134 6.81 -10.97 5.01
N VAL A 135 6.52 -11.25 3.73
CA VAL A 135 5.72 -12.41 3.32
C VAL A 135 6.33 -13.72 3.86
N CYS A 136 7.65 -13.87 3.78
CA CYS A 136 8.35 -15.06 4.27
C CYS A 136 8.11 -15.35 5.75
N GLU A 137 8.02 -14.31 6.58
CA GLU A 137 7.72 -14.43 8.02
C GLU A 137 6.30 -14.97 8.20
N CYS A 138 5.32 -14.42 7.48
CA CYS A 138 3.93 -14.87 7.55
C CYS A 138 3.75 -16.31 7.06
N VAL A 139 4.39 -16.68 5.95
CA VAL A 139 4.34 -18.05 5.43
C VAL A 139 5.02 -19.03 6.40
N GLY A 140 6.19 -18.68 6.92
CA GLY A 140 6.89 -19.48 7.92
C GLY A 140 6.04 -19.73 9.18
N GLU A 141 5.34 -18.71 9.66
CA GLU A 141 4.42 -18.83 10.80
C GLU A 141 3.28 -19.84 10.54
N GLU A 142 2.73 -19.88 9.32
CA GLU A 142 1.72 -20.88 8.93
C GLU A 142 2.31 -22.30 8.81
N LEU A 143 3.48 -22.44 8.17
CA LEU A 143 4.15 -23.73 8.02
C LEU A 143 4.48 -24.37 9.38
N VAL A 144 4.96 -23.56 10.33
CA VAL A 144 5.26 -24.01 11.71
C VAL A 144 4.02 -24.62 12.40
N LYS A 145 2.80 -24.20 12.05
CA LYS A 145 1.58 -24.80 12.62
C LYS A 145 1.39 -26.24 12.16
N TYR A 146 1.75 -26.58 10.93
CA TYR A 146 1.70 -27.95 10.41
C TYR A 146 2.85 -28.79 10.99
N ILE A 147 4.06 -28.24 11.05
CA ILE A 147 5.21 -28.94 11.63
C ILE A 147 4.94 -29.31 13.10
N LYS A 148 4.34 -28.39 13.88
CA LYS A 148 3.92 -28.67 15.26
C LYS A 148 2.84 -29.75 15.40
N LYS A 149 2.13 -30.08 14.32
CA LYS A 149 1.17 -31.21 14.26
C LYS A 149 1.84 -32.52 13.87
N GLY A 150 3.14 -32.53 13.60
CA GLY A 150 3.93 -33.71 13.28
C GLY A 150 4.19 -33.95 11.80
N PHE A 151 3.83 -33.01 10.93
CA PHE A 151 4.13 -33.09 9.49
C PHE A 151 5.58 -32.69 9.20
N SER A 152 6.16 -33.25 8.13
CA SER A 152 7.45 -32.80 7.61
C SER A 152 7.35 -31.39 7.02
N GLU A 153 8.50 -30.77 6.72
CA GLU A 153 8.53 -29.46 6.06
C GLU A 153 7.91 -29.53 4.66
N GLU A 154 8.22 -30.58 3.90
CA GLU A 154 7.66 -30.81 2.56
C GLU A 154 6.14 -30.99 2.60
N GLU A 155 5.64 -31.77 3.56
CA GLU A 155 4.20 -31.95 3.78
C GLU A 155 3.52 -30.63 4.16
N ALA A 156 4.17 -29.83 5.02
CA ALA A 156 3.66 -28.53 5.45
C ALA A 156 3.52 -27.56 4.27
N VAL A 157 4.50 -27.53 3.35
CA VAL A 157 4.46 -26.70 2.14
C VAL A 157 3.30 -27.11 1.24
N VAL A 158 3.14 -28.42 0.99
CA VAL A 158 2.01 -28.94 0.19
C VAL A 158 0.67 -28.58 0.81
N MET A 159 0.54 -28.68 2.14
CA MET A 159 -0.69 -28.30 2.85
C MET A 159 -0.96 -26.79 2.79
N TYR A 160 0.08 -25.96 2.90
CA TYR A 160 -0.04 -24.51 2.77
C TYR A 160 -0.51 -24.12 1.36
N ASP A 161 0.11 -24.67 0.31
CA ASP A 161 -0.24 -24.34 -1.08
C ASP A 161 -1.62 -24.89 -1.50
N ALA A 162 -2.06 -25.99 -0.89
CA ALA A 162 -3.38 -26.58 -1.11
C ALA A 162 -4.50 -25.85 -0.34
N ASN A 163 -4.19 -25.11 0.72
CA ASN A 163 -5.19 -24.39 1.51
C ASN A 163 -5.68 -23.13 0.76
N PRO A 164 -6.98 -23.05 0.39
CA PRO A 164 -7.53 -21.91 -0.34
C PRO A 164 -7.52 -20.59 0.46
N ASN A 165 -7.33 -20.68 1.78
CA ASN A 165 -7.24 -19.52 2.67
C ASN A 165 -5.80 -19.03 2.90
N SER A 166 -4.81 -19.66 2.27
CA SER A 166 -3.41 -19.25 2.37
C SER A 166 -3.19 -17.94 1.61
N GLN A 167 -3.10 -16.85 2.37
CA GLN A 167 -3.09 -15.47 1.88
C GLN A 167 -2.02 -15.20 0.81
N TYR A 168 -0.82 -15.79 0.94
CA TYR A 168 0.31 -15.55 0.03
C TYR A 168 0.61 -16.76 -0.86
N SER A 169 -0.32 -17.70 -1.02
CA SER A 169 -0.12 -18.90 -1.85
C SER A 169 0.13 -18.57 -3.33
N TYR A 170 -0.33 -17.39 -3.80
CA TYR A 170 -0.04 -16.90 -5.15
C TYR A 170 1.44 -16.54 -5.36
N ILE A 171 2.19 -16.26 -4.29
CA ILE A 171 3.64 -15.99 -4.34
C ILE A 171 4.41 -17.31 -4.26
N THR A 172 4.07 -18.19 -3.32
CA THR A 172 4.77 -19.48 -3.15
C THR A 172 4.67 -20.36 -4.38
N LYS A 173 3.50 -20.38 -5.05
CA LYS A 173 3.32 -21.13 -6.31
C LYS A 173 4.18 -20.62 -7.45
N LYS A 174 4.28 -19.29 -7.64
CA LYS A 174 5.17 -18.69 -8.65
C LYS A 174 6.62 -19.12 -8.46
N ILE A 175 7.08 -19.20 -7.20
CA ILE A 175 8.44 -19.65 -6.89
C ILE A 175 8.63 -21.10 -7.32
N ASN A 176 7.70 -21.98 -6.96
CA ASN A 176 7.79 -23.41 -7.29
C ASN A 176 7.78 -23.68 -8.81
N ASP A 177 7.01 -22.90 -9.57
CA ASP A 177 6.95 -23.00 -11.03
C ASP A 177 8.27 -22.58 -11.72
N ASN A 178 9.05 -21.68 -11.11
CA ASN A 178 10.34 -21.24 -11.64
C ASN A 178 11.50 -22.22 -11.39
N PHE A 179 11.29 -23.24 -10.57
CA PHE A 179 12.28 -24.27 -10.24
C PHE A 179 11.93 -25.66 -10.83
N CYS A 180 10.89 -25.77 -11.66
CA CYS A 180 10.48 -27.00 -12.35
C CYS A 180 10.81 -27.00 -13.84
#